data_AF-A0A955NL97-F1
#
_entry.id   AF-A0A955NL97-F1
#
_cell.length_a   1.000
_cell.length_b   1.000
_cell.length_c   1.000
_cell.angle_alpha   90.00
_cell.angle_beta   90.00
_cell.angle_gamma   90.00
#
_symmetry.space_group_name_H-M   'P 1'
#
loop_
_entity.id
_entity.type
_entity.pdbx_description
1 polymer ?
#
loop_
_entity_poly.entity_id
_entity_poly.type
_entity_poly.pdbx_seq_one_letter_code
_entity_poly.pdbx_strand_id
1 'polypeptide(L)'
;DIRDIFNAPDQEEAERRLGIAVEKYRSTAARLAVWMEENIPEGFAIYSLPEPHRKRMRTSNPLERLNKEIKKRTRVATLFPNEDSLLRLVSAILSEISDEWETGKIYLNMKEIG
;
A
#
# COMPACT_ATOMS: atom_id res chain seq x y z
N ASP A 1 -8.31 14.72 4.45
CA ASP A 1 -9.57 13.99 4.28
C ASP A 1 -9.33 12.51 3.99
N ILE A 2 -8.72 12.10 2.87
CA ILE A 2 -8.47 10.66 2.59
C ILE A 2 -7.74 9.93 3.73
N ARG A 3 -6.65 10.49 4.25
CA ARG A 3 -5.94 9.90 5.41
C ARG A 3 -6.82 9.77 6.64
N ASP A 4 -7.72 10.73 6.86
CA ASP A 4 -8.63 10.73 8.01
C ASP A 4 -9.72 9.67 7.88
N ILE A 5 -10.24 9.46 6.66
CA ILE A 5 -11.16 8.37 6.33
C ILE A 5 -10.56 7.01 6.68
N PHE A 6 -9.32 6.74 6.26
CA PHE A 6 -8.62 5.48 6.56
C PHE A 6 -8.09 5.36 8.00
N ASN A 7 -8.15 6.44 8.79
CA ASN A 7 -7.80 6.47 10.21
C ASN A 7 -9.02 6.25 11.12
N ALA A 8 -10.22 6.08 10.56
CA ALA A 8 -11.42 5.83 11.35
C ALA A 8 -11.26 4.55 12.21
N PRO A 9 -11.92 4.48 13.37
CA PRO A 9 -11.87 3.31 14.25
C PRO A 9 -12.49 2.06 13.61
N ASP A 10 -13.50 2.24 12.77
CA ASP A 10 -14.24 1.17 12.11
C ASP A 10 -14.70 1.62 10.71
N GLN A 11 -15.28 0.67 9.98
CA GLN A 11 -15.74 0.89 8.61
C GLN A 11 -16.93 1.86 8.55
N GLU A 12 -17.85 1.81 9.50
CA GLU A 12 -19.04 2.68 9.52
C GLU A 12 -18.63 4.16 9.63
N GLU A 13 -17.71 4.46 10.54
CA GLU A 13 -17.17 5.81 10.69
C GLU A 13 -16.32 6.23 9.48
N ALA A 14 -15.64 5.28 8.81
CA ALA A 14 -14.91 5.56 7.56
C ALA A 14 -15.88 5.96 6.43
N GLU A 15 -16.98 5.24 6.27
CA GLU A 15 -18.04 5.53 5.28
C GLU A 15 -18.69 6.89 5.56
N ARG A 16 -18.98 7.19 6.83
CA ARG A 16 -19.51 8.50 7.22
C ARG A 16 -18.56 9.64 6.87
N ARG A 17 -17.26 9.48 7.15
CA ARG A 17 -16.23 10.48 6.80
C ARG A 17 -16.05 10.61 5.29
N LEU A 18 -16.17 9.52 4.54
CA LEU A 18 -16.12 9.53 3.09
C LEU A 18 -17.26 10.38 2.53
N GLY A 19 -18.50 10.18 2.99
CA GLY A 19 -19.65 10.98 2.55
C GLY A 19 -19.46 12.48 2.79
N ILE A 20 -18.95 12.86 3.97
CA ILE A 20 -18.64 14.26 4.29
C ILE A 20 -17.57 14.83 3.33
N ALA A 21 -16.52 14.07 3.05
CA ALA A 21 -15.46 14.51 2.16
C ALA A 21 -15.92 14.63 0.70
N VAL A 22 -16.72 13.67 0.22
CA VAL A 22 -17.34 13.71 -1.12
C VAL A 22 -18.18 14.98 -1.26
N GLU A 23 -19.04 15.27 -0.28
CA GLU A 23 -19.89 16.46 -0.34
C GLU A 23 -19.08 17.75 -0.32
N LYS A 24 -18.05 17.82 0.53
CA LYS A 24 -17.11 18.95 0.59
C LYS A 24 -16.44 19.24 -0.76
N TYR A 25 -16.07 18.20 -1.51
CA TYR A 25 -15.37 18.35 -2.78
C TYR A 25 -16.30 18.38 -4.01
N ARG A 26 -17.61 18.16 -3.85
CA ARG A 26 -18.58 18.08 -4.96
C ARG A 26 -18.55 19.32 -5.85
N SER A 27 -18.47 20.51 -5.27
CA SER A 27 -18.50 21.79 -6.01
C SER A 27 -17.11 22.28 -6.44
N THR A 28 -16.07 22.04 -5.64
CA THR A 28 -14.72 22.55 -5.87
C THR A 28 -13.85 21.61 -6.69
N ALA A 29 -14.13 20.31 -6.66
CA ALA A 29 -13.35 19.27 -7.32
C ALA A 29 -14.23 18.04 -7.66
N ALA A 30 -15.25 18.24 -8.52
CA ALA A 30 -16.24 17.20 -8.84
C ALA A 30 -15.62 15.86 -9.29
N ARG A 31 -14.55 15.88 -10.10
CA ARG A 31 -13.84 14.66 -10.52
C ARG A 31 -13.23 13.90 -9.35
N LEU A 32 -12.69 14.62 -8.36
CA LEU A 32 -12.15 14.00 -7.14
C LEU A 32 -13.29 13.40 -6.31
N ALA A 33 -14.40 14.11 -6.14
CA ALA A 33 -15.55 13.62 -5.38
C ALA A 33 -16.10 12.30 -5.95
N VAL A 34 -16.31 12.23 -7.27
CA VAL A 34 -16.73 11.00 -7.97
C VAL A 34 -15.70 9.88 -7.77
N TRP A 35 -14.42 10.17 -8.01
CA TRP A 35 -13.37 9.18 -7.82
C TRP A 35 -13.32 8.65 -6.37
N MET A 36 -13.47 9.54 -5.38
CA MET A 36 -13.49 9.16 -3.97
C MET A 36 -14.65 8.21 -3.66
N GLU A 37 -15.85 8.53 -4.13
CA GLU A 37 -17.06 7.73 -3.93
C GLU A 37 -16.93 6.33 -4.56
N GLU A 38 -16.35 6.24 -5.75
CA GLU A 38 -16.19 4.97 -6.47
C GLU A 38 -15.02 4.10 -5.97
N ASN A 39 -13.91 4.70 -5.55
CA ASN A 39 -12.64 3.96 -5.37
C ASN A 39 -12.21 3.81 -3.90
N ILE A 40 -12.56 4.75 -3.02
CA ILE A 40 -12.14 4.65 -1.61
C ILE A 40 -12.78 3.46 -0.88
N PRO A 41 -14.05 3.09 -1.12
CA PRO A 41 -14.68 1.95 -0.45
C PRO A 41 -13.92 0.62 -0.61
N GLU A 42 -13.25 0.39 -1.75
CA GLU A 42 -12.42 -0.82 -1.96
C GLU A 42 -11.33 -0.96 -0.90
N GLY A 43 -10.78 0.16 -0.44
CA GLY A 43 -9.75 0.19 0.60
C GLY A 43 -10.29 -0.14 2.00
N PHE A 44 -11.60 -0.20 2.22
CA PHE A 44 -12.19 -0.51 3.53
C PHE A 44 -12.08 -1.97 3.91
N ALA A 45 -11.67 -2.84 2.99
CA ALA A 45 -11.32 -4.23 3.28
C ALA A 45 -10.32 -4.36 4.45
N ILE A 46 -9.47 -3.35 4.70
CA ILE A 46 -8.56 -3.32 5.85
C ILE A 46 -9.27 -3.47 7.20
N TYR A 47 -10.53 -3.06 7.33
CA TYR A 47 -11.25 -3.11 8.61
C TYR A 47 -11.60 -4.54 9.04
N SER A 48 -11.61 -5.49 8.09
CA SER A 48 -11.70 -6.93 8.36
C SER A 48 -10.45 -7.47 9.08
N LEU A 49 -9.34 -6.74 9.03
CA LEU A 49 -8.12 -7.10 9.72
C LEU A 49 -8.13 -6.57 11.15
N PRO A 50 -7.40 -7.24 12.06
CA PRO A 50 -7.19 -6.73 13.40
C PRO A 50 -6.53 -5.35 13.40
N GLU A 51 -6.92 -4.50 14.35
CA GLU A 51 -6.50 -3.10 14.45
C GLU A 51 -4.97 -2.89 14.32
N PRO A 52 -4.10 -3.71 14.96
CA PRO A 52 -2.65 -3.56 14.83
C PRO A 52 -2.12 -3.72 13.40
N HIS A 53 -2.85 -4.41 12.52
CA HIS A 53 -2.44 -4.69 11.14
C HIS A 53 -2.95 -3.67 10.14
N ARG A 54 -4.10 -3.02 10.42
CA ARG A 54 -4.75 -2.08 9.50
C ARG A 54 -3.81 -0.98 9.00
N LYS A 55 -3.00 -0.40 9.90
CA LYS A 55 -2.05 0.66 9.56
C LYS A 55 -0.97 0.21 8.57
N ARG A 56 -0.50 -1.04 8.68
CA ARG A 56 0.52 -1.59 7.77
C ARG A 56 -0.09 -1.91 6.42
N MET A 57 -1.29 -2.50 6.42
CA MET A 57 -1.97 -2.97 5.21
C MET A 57 -2.60 -1.87 4.36
N ARG A 58 -2.96 -0.72 4.95
CA ARG A 58 -3.51 0.41 4.19
C ARG A 58 -2.48 1.24 3.41
N THR A 59 -1.18 0.99 3.58
CA THR A 59 -0.11 1.82 2.97
C THR A 59 0.72 1.03 1.97
N SER A 60 1.10 1.68 0.87
CA SER A 60 2.05 1.17 -0.12
C SER A 60 3.51 1.28 0.29
N ASN A 61 3.82 1.73 1.51
CA ASN A 61 5.19 2.02 1.97
C ASN A 61 6.17 0.85 1.75
N PRO A 62 5.84 -0.42 2.06
CA PRO A 62 6.75 -1.53 1.83
C PRO A 62 7.02 -1.74 0.33
N LEU A 63 5.98 -1.65 -0.50
CA LEU A 63 6.08 -1.81 -1.95
C LEU A 63 6.89 -0.66 -2.59
N GLU A 64 6.70 0.57 -2.13
CA GLU A 64 7.50 1.71 -2.58
C GLU A 64 8.97 1.57 -2.19
N ARG A 65 9.26 1.07 -0.99
CA ARG A 65 10.63 0.78 -0.55
C ARG A 65 11.26 -0.32 -1.41
N LEU A 66 10.52 -1.39 -1.68
CA LEU A 66 10.97 -2.47 -2.57
C LEU A 66 11.30 -1.93 -3.97
N ASN A 67 10.38 -1.17 -4.57
CA ASN A 67 10.57 -0.57 -5.88
C ASN A 67 11.77 0.40 -5.93
N LYS A 68 12.01 1.15 -4.85
CA LYS A 68 13.19 2.03 -4.74
C LYS A 68 14.48 1.22 -4.71
N GLU A 69 14.52 0.09 -4.01
CA GLU A 69 15.72 -0.76 -3.95
C GLU A 69 16.02 -1.41 -5.29
N ILE A 70 15.00 -1.94 -5.97
CA ILE A 70 15.14 -2.47 -7.34
C ILE A 70 15.71 -1.39 -8.25
N LYS A 71 15.11 -0.18 -8.28
CA LYS A 71 15.59 0.94 -9.09
C LYS A 71 17.02 1.36 -8.77
N LYS A 72 17.39 1.35 -7.48
CA LYS A 72 18.74 1.71 -7.04
C LYS A 72 19.78 0.73 -7.56
N ARG A 73 19.52 -0.58 -7.45
CA ARG A 73 20.46 -1.64 -7.84
C ARG A 73 20.53 -1.85 -9.35
N THR A 74 19.41 -1.71 -10.07
CA THR A 74 19.43 -1.76 -11.54
C THR A 74 20.12 -0.55 -12.16
N ARG A 75 20.11 0.62 -11.51
CA ARG A 75 20.78 1.84 -12.00
C ARG A 75 22.29 1.68 -12.18
N VAL A 76 22.94 0.79 -11.42
CA VAL A 76 24.40 0.54 -11.54
C VAL A 76 24.74 -0.09 -12.89
N ALA A 77 23.87 -0.95 -13.43
CA ALA A 77 24.10 -1.62 -14.70
C ALA A 77 24.03 -0.67 -15.91
N THR A 78 23.36 0.49 -15.79
CA THR A 78 23.16 1.55 -16.82
C THR A 78 22.45 1.11 -18.10
N LEU A 79 22.79 -0.05 -18.69
CA LEU A 79 22.18 -0.67 -19.86
C LEU A 79 22.15 -2.19 -19.65
N PHE A 80 21.06 -2.83 -20.10
CA PHE A 80 20.96 -4.30 -20.14
C PHE A 80 21.03 -4.78 -21.60
N PRO A 81 21.77 -5.86 -21.89
CA PRO A 81 21.91 -6.37 -23.26
C PRO A 81 20.64 -7.05 -23.79
N ASN A 82 19.75 -7.50 -22.90
CA ASN A 82 18.43 -8.05 -23.21
C ASN A 82 17.55 -8.08 -21.94
N GLU A 83 16.25 -8.34 -22.12
CA GLU A 83 15.27 -8.46 -21.04
C GLU A 83 15.63 -9.56 -20.04
N ASP A 84 16.13 -10.71 -20.50
CA ASP A 84 16.55 -11.81 -19.62
C ASP A 84 17.64 -11.40 -18.64
N SER A 85 18.55 -10.50 -19.04
CA SER A 85 19.62 -10.00 -18.17
C SER A 85 19.10 -9.09 -17.07
N LEU A 86 18.11 -8.25 -17.39
CA LEU A 86 17.42 -7.44 -16.39
C LEU A 86 16.63 -8.34 -15.45
N LEU A 87 15.88 -9.30 -15.99
CA LEU A 87 15.05 -10.22 -15.21
C LEU A 87 15.90 -11.03 -14.22
N ARG A 88 17.08 -11.52 -14.65
CA ARG A 88 18.04 -12.21 -13.77
C ARG A 88 18.46 -11.34 -12.59
N LEU A 89 18.84 -10.09 -12.83
CA LEU A 89 19.26 -9.18 -11.76
C LEU A 89 18.09 -8.86 -10.80
N VAL A 90 16.92 -8.51 -11.34
CA VAL A 90 15.74 -8.19 -10.52
C VAL A 90 15.32 -9.39 -9.69
N SER A 91 15.33 -10.60 -10.26
CA SER A 91 15.01 -11.84 -9.54
C SER A 91 15.99 -12.08 -8.40
N ALA A 92 17.30 -11.93 -8.65
CA ALA A 92 18.30 -12.07 -7.59
C ALA A 92 18.12 -11.06 -6.45
N ILE A 93 17.79 -9.80 -6.77
CA ILE A 93 17.49 -8.77 -5.76
C ILE A 93 16.25 -9.15 -4.94
N LEU A 94 15.20 -9.61 -5.60
CA LEU A 94 13.96 -10.01 -4.93
C LEU A 94 14.18 -11.23 -4.02
N SER A 95 14.99 -12.21 -4.45
CA SER A 95 15.39 -13.35 -3.63
C SER A 95 16.13 -12.92 -2.37
N GLU A 96 17.14 -12.05 -2.49
CA GLU A 96 17.88 -11.52 -1.32
C GLU A 96 16.94 -10.81 -0.33
N ILE A 97 16.01 -9.99 -0.83
CA ILE A 97 15.04 -9.29 0.03
C ILE A 97 14.06 -10.27 0.68
N SER A 98 13.64 -11.32 -0.03
CA SER A 98 12.79 -12.39 0.53
C SER A 98 13.49 -13.07 1.70
N ASP A 99 14.75 -13.45 1.53
CA ASP A 99 15.56 -14.09 2.57
C ASP A 99 15.68 -13.19 3.82
N GLU A 100 15.89 -11.88 3.62
CA GLU A 100 15.90 -10.89 4.71
C GLU A 100 14.54 -10.78 5.43
N TRP A 101 13.43 -10.87 4.69
CA TRP A 101 12.09 -10.77 5.28
C TRP A 101 11.69 -12.02 6.05
N GLU A 102 12.10 -13.19 5.56
CA GLU A 102 11.86 -14.47 6.22
C GLU A 102 12.65 -14.63 7.52
N THR A 103 13.89 -14.11 7.55
CA THR A 103 14.78 -14.17 8.72
C THR A 103 14.65 -12.97 9.66
N GLY A 104 14.00 -11.90 9.19
CA GLY A 104 13.85 -10.64 9.90
C GLY A 104 12.70 -10.59 10.91
N LYS A 105 12.27 -9.36 11.25
CA LYS A 105 11.13 -9.14 12.16
C LYS A 105 9.81 -9.49 11.48
N ILE A 106 8.94 -10.21 12.19
CA ILE A 106 7.59 -10.53 11.73
C ILE A 106 6.81 -9.25 11.41
N TYR A 107 6.50 -9.05 10.13
CA TYR A 107 5.85 -7.83 9.64
C TYR A 107 4.33 -7.82 9.88
N LEU A 108 3.68 -8.98 9.93
CA LEU A 108 2.28 -9.13 10.32
C LEU A 108 2.18 -10.36 11.22
N ASN A 109 1.92 -10.16 12.51
CA ASN A 109 1.76 -11.25 13.45
C ASN A 109 0.29 -11.68 13.52
N MET A 110 -0.09 -12.65 12.69
CA MET A 110 -1.46 -13.17 12.66
C MET A 110 -1.78 -14.13 13.81
N LYS A 111 -0.80 -14.50 14.65
CA LYS A 111 -0.96 -15.48 15.75
C LYS A 111 -1.41 -14.86 17.07
N GLU A 112 -1.19 -13.56 17.26
CA GLU A 112 -1.45 -12.88 18.55
C GLU A 112 -2.90 -12.40 18.72
N ILE A 113 -3.82 -12.89 17.89
CA ILE A 113 -5.17 -12.34 17.79
C ILE A 113 -6.16 -13.49 17.89
N GLY A 114 -6.18 -14.08 19.08
CA GLY A 114 -7.22 -14.98 19.59
C GLY A 114 -7.83 -14.37 20.84
#